data_AF-T0S629-F1
#
_entry.id   AF-T0S629-F1
#
_cell.length_a   1.000
_cell.length_b   1.000
_cell.length_c   1.000
_cell.angle_alpha   90.00
_cell.angle_beta   90.00
_cell.angle_gamma   90.00
#
_symmetry.space_group_name_H-M   'P 1'
#
loop_
_entity.id
_entity.type
_entity.pdbx_description
1 polymer ?
#
loop_
_entity_poly.entity_id
_entity_poly.type
_entity_poly.pdbx_seq_one_letter_code
_entity_poly.pdbx_strand_id
1 'polypeptide(L)' 'MIPKLRAWDKQDERMSYGEVEYFDDSINYRFDHFCTGADEDVEFMQSTGIKDKNGVEIY' A
#
# COMPACT_ATOMS: atom_id res chain seq x y z
N MET A 1 14.12 6.07 4.18
CA MET A 1 13.01 5.18 4.58
C MET A 1 12.31 4.77 3.30
N ILE A 2 12.12 3.48 3.07
CA ILE A 2 11.34 3.02 1.90
C ILE A 2 9.87 3.19 2.26
N PRO A 3 9.08 3.92 1.45
CA PRO A 3 7.67 4.12 1.74
C PRO A 3 6.95 2.78 1.89
N LYS A 4 6.01 2.67 2.83
CA LYS A 4 5.04 1.57 2.82
C LYS A 4 3.77 2.08 2.18
N LEU A 5 3.17 1.27 1.33
CA LEU A 5 1.92 1.60 0.67
C LEU A 5 0.80 0.69 1.17
N ARG A 6 -0.40 1.22 1.28
CA ARG A 6 -1.65 0.44 1.37
C ARG A 6 -2.62 0.96 0.32
N ALA A 7 -3.53 0.11 -0.12
CA ALA A 7 -4.52 0.44 -1.12
C ALA A 7 -5.91 0.04 -0.62
N TRP A 8 -6.86 0.96 -0.74
CA TRP A 8 -8.28 0.66 -0.57
C TRP A 8 -8.88 0.35 -1.94
N ASP A 9 -9.40 -0.87 -2.10
CA ASP A 9 -10.16 -1.29 -3.26
C ASP A 9 -11.65 -1.01 -3.01
N LYS A 10 -12.26 -0.14 -3.81
CA LYS A 10 -13.68 0.22 -3.71
C LYS A 10 -14.61 -0.85 -4.24
N GLN A 11 -14.16 -1.71 -5.15
CA GLN A 11 -14.98 -2.78 -5.72
C GLN A 11 -15.16 -3.91 -4.71
N ASP A 12 -14.05 -4.35 -4.11
CA ASP A 12 -14.05 -5.45 -3.14
C ASP A 12 -14.16 -4.98 -1.68
N GLU A 13 -14.24 -3.66 -1.45
CA GLU A 13 -14.30 -3.01 -0.13
C GLU A 13 -13.23 -3.55 0.83
N ARG A 14 -11.98 -3.64 0.33
CA ARG A 14 -10.87 -4.29 1.04
C ARG A 14 -9.64 -3.40 1.11
N MET A 15 -8.95 -3.49 2.24
CA MET A 15 -7.61 -2.95 2.41
C MET A 15 -6.55 -3.99 2.03
N SER A 16 -5.62 -3.58 1.16
CA SER A 16 -4.44 -4.34 0.79
C SER A 16 -3.17 -3.61 1.21
N TYR A 17 -2.15 -4.37 1.60
CA TYR A 17 -0.88 -3.83 2.08
C TYR A 17 0.23 -4.20 1.10
N GLY A 18 0.99 -3.21 0.66
CA GLY A 18 2.07 -3.38 -0.31
C GLY A 18 3.32 -3.93 0.35
N GLU A 19 3.81 -5.05 -0.14
CA GLU A 19 5.13 -5.59 0.16
C GLU A 19 6.15 -5.06 -0.84
N VAL A 20 7.30 -4.62 -0.35
CA VAL A 20 8.39 -4.13 -1.20
C VAL A 20 9.12 -5.31 -1.84
N GLU A 21 9.20 -5.30 -3.16
CA GLU A 21 10.03 -6.22 -3.94
C GLU A 21 11.15 -5.44 -4.64
N TYR A 22 12.37 -5.96 -4.52
CA TYR A 22 13.56 -5.37 -5.12
C TYR A 22 13.93 -6.12 -6.38
N PHE A 23 14.21 -5.36 -7.43
CA PHE A 23 14.76 -5.82 -8.70
C PHE A 23 16.03 -5.01 -8.98
N ASP A 24 16.83 -5.45 -9.96
CA ASP A 24 18.14 -4.84 -10.24
C ASP A 24 18.05 -3.30 -10.41
N ASP A 25 17.07 -2.83 -11.19
CA ASP A 25 16.89 -1.41 -11.50
C ASP A 25 15.53 -0.83 -11.04
N SER A 26 14.77 -1.56 -10.20
CA SER A 26 13.45 -1.08 -9.76
C SER A 26 13.07 -1.55 -8.35
N ILE A 27 12.17 -0.76 -7.75
CA ILE A 27 11.45 -1.13 -6.53
C ILE A 27 9.98 -1.20 -6.90
N ASN A 28 9.39 -2.37 -6.69
CA ASN A 28 7.98 -2.61 -6.95
C ASN A 28 7.24 -2.85 -5.63
N TYR A 29 5.93 -2.60 -5.64
CA TYR A 29 5.05 -2.96 -4.54
C TYR A 29 4.13 -4.08 -5.01
N ARG A 30 4.21 -5.22 -4.34
CA ARG A 30 3.27 -6.32 -4.55
C ARG A 30 2.15 -6.22 -3.54
N PHE A 31 0.93 -6.18 -4.02
CA PHE A 31 -0.27 -6.28 -3.20
C PHE A 31 -0.79 -7.72 -3.20
N ASP A 32 -1.41 -8.13 -2.11
CA ASP A 32 -2.03 -9.44 -1.93
C ASP A 32 -3.33 -9.62 -2.74
N HIS A 33 -3.80 -8.52 -3.34
CA HIS A 33 -4.97 -8.43 -4.19
C HIS A 33 -4.65 -7.58 -5.41
N PHE A 34 -5.16 -7.99 -6.56
CA PHE A 34 -5.00 -7.24 -7.80
C PHE A 34 -6.16 -6.26 -7.91
N CYS A 35 -5.90 -4.99 -7.61
CA CYS A 35 -6.89 -3.94 -7.84
C CYS A 35 -7.04 -3.72 -9.36
N THR A 36 -8.00 -4.40 -9.98
CA THR A 36 -8.31 -4.22 -11.40
C THR A 36 -8.99 -2.87 -11.61
N GLY A 37 -8.35 -1.95 -12.35
CA GLY A 37 -8.92 -0.62 -12.67
C GLY A 37 -8.28 0.52 -11.91
N ALA A 38 -6.95 0.61 -11.97
CA ALA A 38 -6.03 1.33 -11.07
C ALA A 38 -6.24 2.86 -10.87
N ASP A 39 -7.25 3.48 -11.48
CA ASP A 39 -7.34 4.95 -11.50
C ASP A 39 -8.56 5.53 -10.76
N GLU A 40 -9.75 4.89 -10.79
CA GLU A 40 -10.95 5.41 -10.12
C GLU A 40 -11.38 4.59 -8.88
N ASP A 41 -11.16 3.28 -8.93
CA ASP A 41 -11.66 2.34 -7.93
C ASP A 41 -10.65 2.00 -6.83
N VAL A 42 -9.45 2.59 -6.89
CA VAL A 42 -8.34 2.26 -6.00
C VAL A 42 -7.76 3.53 -5.38
N GLU A 43 -7.71 3.58 -4.05
CA GLU A 43 -7.12 4.70 -3.32
C GLU A 43 -5.83 4.26 -2.63
N PHE A 44 -4.70 4.76 -3.13
CA PHE A 44 -3.38 4.52 -2.53
C PHE A 44 -3.10 5.49 -1.38
N MET A 45 -2.53 4.97 -0.30
CA MET A 45 -2.08 5.71 0.87
C MET A 45 -0.65 5.34 1.22
N GLN A 46 0.14 6.32 1.64
CA GLN A 46 1.54 6.15 2.00
C GLN A 46 1.73 6.29 3.51
N SER A 47 2.52 5.40 4.11
CA SER A 47 2.95 5.51 5.52
C SER A 47 3.65 6.85 5.78
N THR A 48 3.29 7.48 6.89
CA THR A 48 3.88 8.72 7.41
C THR A 48 5.27 8.50 8.01
N GLY A 49 5.64 7.25 8.31
CA GLY A 49 6.82 6.90 9.09
C GLY A 49 6.67 7.12 10.59
N ILE A 50 5.47 7.48 11.06
CA ILE A 50 5.14 7.78 12.45
C ILE A 50 4.18 6.71 12.99
N LYS A 51 4.34 6.38 14.28
CA LYS A 51 3.48 5.43 14.98
C LYS A 51 2.52 6.12 15.94
N ASP A 52 1.34 5.54 16.10
CA ASP A 52 0.39 5.94 17.13
C ASP A 52 0.86 5.53 18.54
N LYS A 53 0.05 5.83 19.56
CA LYS A 53 0.36 5.49 20.96
C LYS A 53 0.51 3.98 21.23
N ASN A 54 -0.04 3.13 20.36
CA ASN A 54 0.00 1.68 20.47
C ASN A 54 1.11 1.05 19.58
N GLY A 55 1.91 1.87 18.90
CA GLY A 55 2.98 1.41 18.02
C GLY A 55 2.52 1.01 16.61
N VAL A 56 1.27 1.31 16.24
CA VAL A 56 0.71 1.05 14.92
C VAL A 56 1.12 2.16 13.96
N GLU A 57 1.57 1.79 12.77
CA GLU A 57 2.00 2.72 11.73
C GLU A 57 0.81 3.56 11.22
N ILE A 58 0.98 4.87 11.15
CA ILE A 58 0.01 5.80 10.57
C ILE A 58 0.31 5.96 9.08
N TYR A 59 -0.69 5.70 8.26
CA TYR A 59 -0.71 5.90 6.81
C TYR A 59 -1.70 6.99 6.47
#